data_AF-A0A162NXT3-F1
#
_entry.id   AF-A0A162NXT3-F1
#
_cell.length_a   1.000
_cell.length_b   1.000
_cell.length_c   1.000
_cell.angle_alpha   90.00
_cell.angle_beta   90.00
_cell.angle_gamma   90.00
#
_symmetry.space_group_name_H-M   'P 1'
#
loop_
_entity.id
_entity.type
_entity.pdbx_description
1 polymer ?
#
loop_
_entity_poly.entity_id
_entity_poly.type
_entity_poly.pdbx_seq_one_letter_code
_entity_poly.pdbx_strand_id
1 'polypeptide(L)'
;MSLSISIVLDNRRAKKTGKFPVKLLAIFNREPQRYQTIYDLSEEEFKNLSAKKKSEGLLKVSEELRQLQRRAEEVGEGLRTFTFAAFEKAFILNNPSFHQRKAIKEIAALENLPLSK
;
A
#
# COMPACT_ATOMS: atom_id res chain seq x y z
N MET A 1 21.56 2.34 -1.12
CA MET A 1 20.21 2.21 -1.68
C MET A 1 19.24 2.61 -0.58
N SER A 2 18.41 3.63 -0.78
CA SER A 2 17.40 4.01 0.23
C SER A 2 16.01 3.64 -0.28
N LEU A 3 15.27 2.92 0.56
CA LEU A 3 13.84 2.72 0.41
C LEU A 3 13.13 3.81 1.21
N SER A 4 12.14 4.45 0.61
CA SER A 4 11.23 5.35 1.32
C SER A 4 9.80 4.86 1.13
N ILE A 5 9.09 4.66 2.23
CA ILE A 5 7.67 4.31 2.24
C ILE A 5 6.87 5.50 2.76
N SER A 6 5.77 5.81 2.10
CA SER A 6 4.84 6.85 2.55
C SER A 6 3.40 6.51 2.18
N ILE A 7 2.45 7.08 2.90
CA ILE A 7 1.02 7.03 2.57
C ILE A 7 0.64 8.31 1.82
N VAL A 8 0.02 8.16 0.64
CA VAL A 8 -0.34 9.28 -0.24
C VAL A 8 -1.79 9.16 -0.71
N LEU A 9 -2.43 10.31 -0.92
CA LEU A 9 -3.76 10.38 -1.54
C LEU A 9 -3.59 10.51 -3.06
N ASP A 10 -4.30 9.69 -3.85
CA ASP A 10 -4.28 9.83 -5.31
C ASP A 10 -5.43 10.74 -5.79
N ASN A 11 -5.15 12.04 -5.85
CA ASN A 11 -6.10 13.07 -6.27
C ASN A 11 -6.39 13.10 -7.78
N ARG A 12 -5.76 12.24 -8.59
CA ARG A 12 -5.92 12.27 -10.06
C ARG A 12 -7.26 11.72 -10.53
N ARG A 13 -7.98 10.97 -9.68
CA ARG A 13 -9.28 10.40 -10.02
C ARG A 13 -10.22 10.47 -8.82
N ALA A 14 -11.10 11.46 -8.82
CA ALA A 14 -12.21 11.49 -7.89
C ALA A 14 -13.16 10.32 -8.17
N LYS A 15 -13.52 9.55 -7.14
CA LYS A 15 -14.68 8.65 -7.21
C LYS A 15 -15.96 9.50 -7.22
N LYS A 16 -17.07 8.93 -7.69
CA LYS A 16 -18.39 9.60 -7.68
C LYS A 16 -18.82 10.11 -6.30
N THR A 17 -18.24 9.53 -5.24
CA THR A 17 -18.45 9.89 -3.84
C THR A 17 -17.63 11.09 -3.35
N GLY A 18 -16.78 11.70 -4.20
CA GLY A 18 -15.84 12.75 -3.79
C GLY A 18 -14.64 12.26 -2.96
N LYS A 19 -14.50 10.94 -2.80
CA LYS A 19 -13.35 10.31 -2.13
C LYS A 19 -12.28 9.88 -3.13
N PHE A 20 -11.06 9.82 -2.66
CA PHE A 20 -9.86 9.48 -3.41
C PHE A 20 -9.19 8.25 -2.80
N PRO A 21 -8.64 7.35 -3.63
CA PRO A 21 -7.98 6.16 -3.12
C PRO A 21 -6.67 6.53 -2.43
N VAL A 22 -6.48 5.96 -1.24
CA VAL A 22 -5.22 6.05 -0.49
C VAL A 22 -4.25 5.00 -1.05
N LYS A 23 -2.97 5.37 -1.18
CA LYS A 23 -1.93 4.51 -1.72
C LYS A 23 -0.72 4.46 -0.82
N LEU A 24 -0.09 3.30 -0.74
CA LEU A 24 1.26 3.15 -0.24
C LEU A 24 2.23 3.42 -1.40
N LEU A 25 3.09 4.42 -1.24
CA LEU A 25 4.12 4.80 -2.18
C LEU A 25 5.46 4.27 -1.66
N ALA A 26 6.06 3.34 -2.41
CA ALA A 26 7.42 2.87 -2.21
C ALA A 26 8.33 3.53 -3.25
N ILE A 27 9.35 4.24 -2.80
CA ILE A 27 10.38 4.83 -3.65
C ILE A 27 11.69 4.10 -3.37
N PHE A 28 12.24 3.47 -4.41
CA PHE A 28 13.53 2.80 -4.35
C PHE A 28 14.34 3.18 -5.59
N ASN A 29 15.60 3.58 -5.41
CA ASN A 29 16.47 4.01 -6.52
C ASN A 29 15.83 5.06 -7.45
N ARG A 30 15.09 6.02 -6.88
CA ARG A 30 14.34 7.09 -7.60
C ARG A 30 13.17 6.59 -8.45
N GLU A 31 12.83 5.31 -8.36
CA GLU A 31 11.66 4.73 -9.01
C GLU A 31 10.48 4.66 -8.03
N PRO A 32 9.34 5.33 -8.33
CA PRO A 32 8.16 5.30 -7.47
C PRO A 32 7.18 4.20 -7.89
N GLN A 33 6.86 3.29 -6.98
CA GLN A 33 5.81 2.28 -7.15
C GLN A 33 4.65 2.53 -6.16
N ARG A 34 3.42 2.54 -6.66
CA ARG A 34 2.21 2.87 -5.88
C ARG A 34 1.28 1.67 -5.74
N TYR A 35 0.96 1.29 -4.52
CA TYR A 35 0.04 0.20 -4.20
C TYR A 35 -1.25 0.77 -3.61
N GLN A 36 -2.39 0.47 -4.22
CA GLN A 36 -3.67 1.00 -3.77
C GLN A 36 -4.16 0.23 -2.55
N THR A 37 -4.44 0.94 -1.46
CA THR A 37 -5.04 0.34 -0.25
C THR A 37 -6.55 0.22 -0.42
N ILE A 38 -7.21 -0.47 0.51
CA ILE A 38 -8.68 -0.55 0.56
C ILE A 38 -9.37 0.74 1.00
N TYR A 39 -8.61 1.74 1.48
CA TYR A 39 -9.16 2.97 2.03
C TYR A 39 -9.35 4.03 0.96
N ASP A 40 -10.52 4.67 1.00
CA ASP A 40 -10.81 5.88 0.24
C ASP A 40 -11.11 7.02 1.22
N LEU A 41 -10.43 8.16 1.04
CA LEU A 41 -10.58 9.33 1.90
C LEU A 41 -10.84 10.58 1.08
N SER A 42 -11.61 11.53 1.63
CA SER A 42 -11.63 12.89 1.09
C SER A 42 -10.30 13.60 1.34
N GLU A 43 -10.04 14.70 0.65
CA GLU A 43 -8.84 15.50 0.93
C GLU A 43 -8.81 16.02 2.38
N GLU A 44 -9.98 16.37 2.93
CA GLU A 44 -10.10 16.83 4.32
C GLU A 44 -9.84 15.69 5.30
N GLU A 45 -10.43 14.51 5.09
CA GLU A 45 -10.18 13.32 5.91
C GLU A 45 -8.68 12.97 5.90
N PHE A 46 -8.05 13.01 4.73
CA PHE A 46 -6.62 12.73 4.58
C PHE A 46 -5.73 13.76 5.29
N LYS A 47 -6.00 15.06 5.14
CA LYS A 47 -5.29 16.13 5.86
C LYS A 47 -5.43 15.97 7.38
N ASN A 48 -6.60 15.52 7.83
CA ASN A 48 -6.88 15.28 9.25
C ASN A 48 -6.26 13.99 9.81
N LEU A 49 -5.61 13.15 9.00
CA LEU A 49 -4.86 11.98 9.49
C LEU A 49 -3.69 12.36 10.41
N SER A 50 -3.16 13.58 10.32
CA SER A 50 -2.12 14.08 11.24
C SER A 50 -2.69 14.93 12.39
N ALA A 51 -3.99 15.22 12.41
CA ALA A 51 -4.61 16.08 13.40
C ALA A 51 -4.58 15.47 14.81
N LYS A 52 -4.47 16.33 15.84
CA LYS A 52 -4.46 15.90 17.26
C LYS A 52 -5.84 15.40 17.73
N LYS A 53 -6.92 15.96 17.17
CA LYS A 53 -8.31 15.53 17.44
C LYS A 53 -8.92 15.02 16.15
N LYS A 54 -9.46 13.81 16.17
CA LYS A 54 -10.07 13.12 15.04
C LYS A 54 -11.38 12.49 15.48
N SER A 55 -12.31 12.28 14.55
CA SER A 55 -13.46 11.41 14.79
C SER A 55 -12.99 9.99 15.04
N GLU A 56 -13.78 9.19 15.77
CA GLU A 56 -13.41 7.82 16.11
C GLU A 56 -13.16 6.94 14.86
N GLY A 57 -13.95 7.14 13.80
CA GLY A 57 -13.76 6.46 12.52
C GLY A 57 -12.42 6.82 11.85
N LEU A 58 -12.05 8.10 11.85
CA LEU A 58 -10.79 8.56 11.27
C LEU A 58 -9.59 8.16 12.12
N LEU A 59 -9.77 8.02 13.44
CA LEU A 59 -8.74 7.50 14.35
C LEU A 59 -8.34 6.07 13.96
N LYS A 60 -9.34 5.17 13.78
CA LYS A 60 -9.11 3.77 13.39
C LYS A 60 -8.38 3.68 12.06
N VAL A 61 -8.85 4.39 11.03
CA VAL A 61 -8.20 4.43 9.71
C VAL A 61 -6.78 4.99 9.80
N SER A 62 -6.56 6.04 10.61
CA SER A 62 -5.24 6.63 10.82
C SER A 62 -4.26 5.64 11.46
N GLU A 63 -4.72 4.85 12.42
CA GLU A 63 -3.91 3.83 13.09
C GLU A 63 -3.59 2.67 12.15
N GLU A 64 -4.59 2.18 11.41
CA GLU A 64 -4.41 1.11 10.41
C GLU A 64 -3.43 1.52 9.30
N LEU A 65 -3.54 2.75 8.77
CA LEU A 65 -2.60 3.26 7.76
C LEU A 65 -1.18 3.42 8.32
N ARG A 66 -1.04 3.85 9.59
CA ARG A 66 0.27 3.96 10.25
C ARG A 66 0.90 2.59 10.49
N GLN A 67 0.12 1.62 10.95
CA GLN A 67 0.58 0.25 11.12
C GLN A 67 0.97 -0.38 9.77
N LEU A 68 0.17 -0.12 8.73
CA LEU A 68 0.46 -0.58 7.38
C LEU A 68 1.78 -0.01 6.85
N GLN A 69 2.01 1.30 7.01
CA GLN A 69 3.26 1.94 6.63
C GLN A 69 4.45 1.32 7.38
N ARG A 70 4.35 1.19 8.71
CA ARG A 70 5.43 0.64 9.53
C ARG A 70 5.78 -0.80 9.13
N ARG A 71 4.78 -1.66 8.93
CA ARG A 71 5.02 -3.04 8.48
C ARG A 71 5.67 -3.08 7.09
N ALA A 72 5.31 -2.16 6.21
CA ALA A 72 5.94 -2.06 4.89
C ALA A 72 7.41 -1.67 5.00
N GLU A 73 7.74 -0.74 5.90
CA GLU A 73 9.14 -0.36 6.20
C GLU A 73 9.91 -1.57 6.77
N GLU A 74 9.36 -2.25 7.78
CA GLU A 74 9.96 -3.44 8.39
C GLU A 74 10.21 -4.57 7.37
N VAL A 75 9.25 -4.86 6.49
CA VAL A 75 9.43 -5.87 5.45
C VAL A 75 10.45 -5.42 4.41
N GLY A 76 10.41 -4.15 4.00
CA GLY A 76 11.34 -3.59 3.03
C GLY A 76 12.80 -3.62 3.52
N GLU A 77 13.03 -3.31 4.79
CA GLU A 77 14.33 -3.37 5.45
C GLU A 77 14.81 -4.82 5.70
N GLY A 78 13.87 -5.74 5.95
CA GLY A 78 14.16 -7.17 6.13
C GLY A 78 14.62 -7.89 4.86
N LEU A 79 14.45 -7.29 3.68
CA LEU A 79 14.92 -7.86 2.42
C LEU A 79 16.42 -7.63 2.23
N ARG A 80 17.21 -8.71 2.15
CA ARG A 80 18.65 -8.67 1.86
C ARG A 80 18.97 -7.84 0.60
N THR A 81 18.11 -7.91 -0.40
CA THR A 81 18.17 -7.07 -1.59
C THR A 81 16.77 -6.63 -1.94
N PHE A 82 16.48 -5.34 -1.76
CA PHE A 82 15.18 -4.81 -2.11
C PHE A 82 14.98 -4.82 -3.62
N THR A 83 13.88 -5.42 -4.05
CA THR A 83 13.31 -5.27 -5.39
C THR A 83 11.80 -5.13 -5.23
N PHE A 84 11.14 -4.44 -6.17
CA PHE A 84 9.68 -4.34 -6.13
C PHE A 84 9.02 -5.72 -6.19
N ALA A 85 9.55 -6.65 -6.99
CA ALA A 85 9.02 -8.02 -7.06
C ALA A 85 9.12 -8.76 -5.72
N ALA A 86 10.27 -8.68 -5.03
CA ALA A 86 10.43 -9.32 -3.72
C ALA A 86 9.52 -8.68 -2.67
N PHE A 87 9.41 -7.36 -2.67
CA PHE A 87 8.51 -6.63 -1.76
C PHE A 87 7.04 -6.93 -2.04
N GLU A 88 6.64 -6.97 -3.31
CA GLU A 88 5.29 -7.32 -3.73
C GLU A 88 4.91 -8.72 -3.23
N LYS A 89 5.80 -9.71 -3.38
CA LYS A 89 5.58 -11.07 -2.87
C LYS A 89 5.53 -11.14 -1.35
N ALA A 90 6.42 -10.43 -0.66
CA ALA A 90 6.55 -10.50 0.79
C ALA A 90 5.44 -9.73 1.54
N PHE A 91 4.91 -8.65 0.96
CA PHE A 91 4.02 -7.74 1.68
C PHE A 91 2.71 -7.39 0.97
N ILE A 92 2.70 -7.32 -0.36
CA ILE A 92 1.52 -6.86 -1.12
C ILE A 92 0.62 -8.04 -1.46
N LEU A 93 1.20 -9.14 -1.95
CA LEU A 93 0.49 -10.36 -2.29
C LEU A 93 -0.15 -10.96 -1.03
N ASN A 94 -1.42 -11.37 -1.12
CA ASN A 94 -2.22 -11.92 -0.03
C ASN A 94 -2.50 -10.97 1.14
N ASN A 95 -2.13 -9.69 1.04
CA ASN A 95 -2.44 -8.71 2.07
C ASN A 95 -3.81 -8.06 1.80
N PRO A 96 -4.80 -8.23 2.72
CA PRO A 96 -6.17 -7.75 2.52
C PRO A 96 -6.27 -6.23 2.54
N SER A 97 -5.26 -5.52 3.06
CA SER A 97 -5.20 -4.07 3.09
C SER A 97 -4.96 -3.43 1.72
N PHE A 98 -4.67 -4.25 0.69
CA PHE A 98 -4.40 -3.80 -0.68
C PHE A 98 -5.39 -4.35 -1.69
N HIS A 99 -5.72 -3.53 -2.69
CA HIS A 99 -6.38 -4.03 -3.89
C HIS A 99 -5.39 -4.83 -4.75
N GLN A 100 -5.63 -6.14 -4.83
CA GLN A 100 -4.82 -7.06 -5.60
C GLN A 100 -4.98 -6.80 -7.11
N ARG A 101 -3.91 -6.39 -7.77
CA ARG A 101 -3.90 -6.20 -9.23
C ARG A 101 -4.02 -7.55 -9.92
N LYS A 102 -4.69 -7.58 -11.08
CA LYS A 102 -4.87 -8.79 -11.90
C LYS A 102 -3.52 -9.47 -12.22
N ALA A 103 -2.52 -8.67 -12.62
CA ALA A 103 -1.17 -9.17 -12.93
C ALA A 103 -0.48 -9.85 -11.75
N ILE A 104 -0.67 -9.35 -10.52
CA ILE A 104 -0.09 -9.94 -9.30
C ILE A 104 -0.77 -11.29 -8.99
N LYS A 105 -2.10 -11.37 -9.20
CA LYS A 105 -2.84 -12.64 -9.08
C LYS A 105 -2.41 -13.66 -10.14
N GLU A 106 -2.15 -13.21 -11.36
CA GLU A 106 -1.69 -14.06 -12.46
C GLU A 106 -0.28 -14.62 -12.18
N ILE A 107 0.64 -13.80 -11.66
CA ILE A 107 1.97 -14.27 -11.22
C ILE A 107 1.85 -15.28 -10.08
N ALA A 108 1.02 -15.00 -9.08
CA ALA A 108 0.78 -15.95 -7.98
C ALA A 108 0.14 -17.26 -8.47
N ALA A 109 -0.76 -17.21 -9.45
CA ALA A 109 -1.38 -18.41 -10.02
C ALA A 109 -0.38 -19.25 -10.84
N LEU A 110 0.54 -18.60 -11.56
CA LEU A 110 1.60 -19.27 -12.33
C LEU A 110 2.67 -19.93 -11.44
N GLU A 111 3.02 -19.31 -10.31
CA GLU A 111 3.99 -19.88 -9.35
C GLU A 111 3.41 -21.03 -8.52
N ASN A 112 2.08 -21.11 -8.39
CA ASN A 112 1.39 -22.22 -7.72
C ASN A 112 1.00 -23.36 -8.68
N LEU A 113 1.46 -23.33 -9.94
CA LEU A 113 1.26 -24.45 -10.85
C LEU A 113 2.09 -25.64 -10.33
N PRO A 114 1.48 -26.81 -10.06
CA PRO A 114 2.28 -28.00 -9.77
C PRO A 114 3.18 -28.26 -10.98
N LEU A 115 4.50 -28.33 -10.75
CA LEU A 115 5.43 -28.90 -11.74
C LEU A 115 4.90 -30.30 -12.03
N SER A 116 4.23 -30.47 -13.17
CA SER A 116 3.78 -31.78 -13.61
C SER A 116 5.01 -32.68 -13.70
N LYS A 117 4.98 -33.80 -12.98
CA LYS A 117 5.97 -34.87 -13.08
C LYS A 117 6.13 -35.36 -14.51
#